data_AF-A0A960SQS7-F1
#
_entry.id   AF-A0A960SQS7-F1
#
_cell.length_a   1.000
_cell.length_b   1.000
_cell.length_c   1.000
_cell.angle_alpha   90.00
_cell.angle_beta   90.00
_cell.angle_gamma   90.00
#
_symmetry.space_group_name_H-M   'P 1'
#
loop_
_entity.id
_entity.type
_entity.pdbx_description
1 polymer ?
#
loop_
_entity_poly.entity_id
_entity_poly.type
_entity_poly.pdbx_seq_one_letter_code
_entity_poly.pdbx_strand_id
1 'polypeptide(L)'
;MNSELIAIITSPEPSVRNRALAAVCAGRSAAELFAEATALDRFRRESDSLYDRVRALFFLYALHRFHLPNQPGMDRRSLLPFTGYEHLLNRRFEEAIQSFLAAEKTDGPSDGLSSALAAAYHRLAFQTLADQVRRSVRSVRGNQWMFRMGHPQDHPLRLRPELLQRDADGTYPVLRERTPVRMDLS
;
A
#
# COMPACT_ATOMS: atom_id res chain seq x y z
N MET A 1 26.91 -3.03 6.46
CA MET A 1 26.85 -2.76 5.01
C MET A 1 25.91 -1.58 4.80
N ASN A 2 26.40 -0.48 4.22
CA ASN A 2 25.56 0.66 3.88
C ASN A 2 24.77 0.33 2.61
N SER A 3 23.46 0.55 2.63
CA SER A 3 22.58 0.42 1.48
C SER A 3 22.73 1.64 0.56
N GLU A 4 23.00 1.42 -0.73
CA GLU A 4 23.08 2.53 -1.70
C GLU A 4 21.69 3.12 -1.93
N LEU A 5 20.64 2.29 -1.90
CA LEU A 5 19.27 2.76 -2.11
C LEU A 5 18.80 3.68 -0.98
N ILE A 6 19.16 3.38 0.28
CA ILE A 6 18.90 4.28 1.40
C ILE A 6 19.67 5.59 1.22
N ALA A 7 20.95 5.53 0.82
CA ALA A 7 21.76 6.73 0.57
C ALA A 7 21.14 7.62 -0.52
N ILE A 8 20.54 7.04 -1.56
CA ILE A 8 19.80 7.79 -2.58
C ILE A 8 18.54 8.44 -2.01
N ILE A 9 17.82 7.76 -1.11
CA ILE A 9 16.60 8.30 -0.51
C ILE A 9 16.92 9.52 0.37
N THR A 10 17.91 9.39 1.25
CA THR A 10 18.22 10.38 2.29
C THR A 10 19.16 11.50 1.84
N SER A 11 19.76 11.39 0.65
CA SER A 11 20.74 12.37 0.18
C SER A 11 20.13 13.77 0.06
N PRO A 12 20.79 14.80 0.62
CA PRO A 12 20.39 16.19 0.40
C PRO A 12 20.64 16.62 -1.06
N GLU A 13 21.62 16.02 -1.73
CA GLU A 13 22.08 16.37 -3.07
C GLU A 13 21.11 15.88 -4.15
N PRO A 14 20.49 16.77 -4.95
CA PRO A 14 19.55 16.37 -5.99
C PRO A 14 20.16 15.45 -7.06
N SER A 15 21.45 15.62 -7.36
CA SER A 15 22.19 14.80 -8.34
C SER A 15 22.31 13.33 -7.91
N VAL A 16 22.34 13.07 -6.59
CA VAL A 16 22.34 11.72 -6.02
C VAL A 16 20.90 11.23 -5.85
N ARG A 17 20.03 12.07 -5.24
CA ARG A 17 18.66 11.71 -4.89
C ARG A 17 17.79 11.39 -6.11
N ASN A 18 17.96 12.11 -7.21
CA ASN A 18 17.13 11.99 -8.41
C ASN A 18 17.68 11.01 -9.45
N ARG A 19 18.63 10.15 -9.08
CA ARG A 19 19.09 9.05 -9.94
C ARG A 19 17.93 8.08 -10.20
N ALA A 20 17.85 7.57 -11.43
CA ALA A 20 16.89 6.54 -11.78
C ALA A 20 17.22 5.24 -11.04
N LEU A 21 16.24 4.66 -10.34
CA LEU A 21 16.42 3.39 -9.61
C LEU A 21 16.95 2.29 -10.54
N ALA A 22 16.45 2.21 -11.77
CA ALA A 22 16.88 1.21 -12.75
C ALA A 22 18.38 1.28 -13.06
N ALA A 23 18.96 2.49 -13.09
CA ALA A 23 20.40 2.67 -13.30
C ALA A 23 21.23 2.20 -12.11
N VAL A 24 20.69 2.28 -10.89
CA VAL A 24 21.36 1.84 -9.66
C VAL A 24 21.27 0.33 -9.50
N CYS A 25 20.16 -0.26 -9.93
CA CYS A 25 19.94 -1.70 -9.92
C CYS A 25 20.62 -2.43 -11.09
N ALA A 26 21.02 -1.72 -12.14
CA ALA A 26 21.66 -2.31 -13.32
C ALA A 26 22.95 -3.05 -12.94
N GLY A 27 23.12 -4.27 -13.45
CA GLY A 27 24.30 -5.09 -13.22
C GLY A 27 24.42 -5.72 -11.82
N ARG A 28 23.47 -5.44 -10.90
CA ARG A 28 23.46 -6.06 -9.57
C ARG A 28 22.96 -7.50 -9.64
N SER A 29 23.55 -8.34 -8.80
CA SER A 29 23.12 -9.71 -8.57
C SER A 29 21.82 -9.78 -7.75
N ALA A 30 21.14 -10.92 -7.82
CA ALA A 30 19.97 -11.22 -6.98
C ALA A 30 20.25 -10.97 -5.49
N ALA A 31 21.39 -11.46 -4.98
CA ALA A 31 21.75 -11.33 -3.58
C ALA A 31 21.90 -9.87 -3.14
N GLU A 32 22.50 -9.02 -3.97
CA GLU A 32 22.63 -7.59 -3.71
C GLU A 32 21.27 -6.89 -3.71
N LEU A 33 20.38 -7.22 -4.65
CA LEU A 33 19.04 -6.66 -4.69
C LEU A 33 18.19 -7.07 -3.49
N PHE A 34 18.28 -8.33 -3.03
CA PHE A 34 17.62 -8.80 -1.82
C PHE A 34 18.18 -8.14 -0.55
N ALA A 35 19.49 -7.93 -0.48
CA ALA A 35 20.11 -7.21 0.62
C ALA A 35 19.63 -5.75 0.70
N GLU A 36 19.52 -5.07 -0.45
CA GLU A 36 18.94 -3.72 -0.53
C GLU A 36 17.46 -3.71 -0.15
N ALA A 37 16.65 -4.65 -0.64
CA ALA A 37 15.25 -4.78 -0.25
C ALA A 37 15.09 -5.00 1.27
N THR A 38 15.90 -5.87 1.87
CA THR A 38 15.91 -6.11 3.31
C THR A 38 16.27 -4.83 4.09
N ALA A 39 17.28 -4.09 3.64
CA ALA A 39 17.67 -2.83 4.26
C ALA A 39 16.55 -1.77 4.15
N LEU A 40 15.92 -1.65 2.98
CA LEU A 40 14.82 -0.72 2.74
C LEU A 40 13.58 -1.06 3.57
N ASP A 41 13.21 -2.34 3.71
CA ASP A 41 12.05 -2.76 4.52
C ASP A 41 12.26 -2.43 6.01
N ARG A 42 13.49 -2.56 6.51
CA ARG A 42 13.84 -2.08 7.85
C ARG A 42 13.76 -0.55 7.94
N PHE A 43 14.44 0.14 7.03
CA PHE A 43 14.52 1.60 7.02
C PHE A 43 13.15 2.28 6.99
N ARG A 44 12.21 1.79 6.17
CA ARG A 44 10.85 2.39 6.10
C ARG A 44 10.09 2.30 7.44
N ARG A 45 10.35 1.28 8.26
CA ARG A 45 9.67 1.06 9.54
C ARG A 45 10.23 1.98 10.62
N GLU A 46 11.53 2.28 10.54
CA GLU A 46 12.26 3.10 11.51
C GLU A 46 12.25 4.60 11.15
N SER A 47 12.05 4.95 9.88
CA SER A 47 12.07 6.34 9.43
C SER A 47 10.85 7.13 9.89
N ASP A 48 11.08 8.26 10.55
CA ASP A 48 10.05 9.26 10.91
C ASP A 48 9.62 10.15 9.74
N SER A 49 10.48 10.27 8.72
CA SER A 49 10.21 11.05 7.52
C SER A 49 9.19 10.32 6.63
N LEU A 50 8.06 10.99 6.38
CA LEU A 50 7.04 10.49 5.45
C LEU A 50 7.63 10.30 4.05
N TYR A 51 8.42 11.28 3.59
CA TYR A 51 9.03 11.24 2.27
C TYR A 51 9.93 10.01 2.12
N ASP A 52 10.79 9.76 3.11
CA ASP A 52 11.72 8.64 3.08
C ASP A 52 10.99 7.30 3.13
N ARG A 53 9.97 7.19 4.00
CA ARG A 53 9.13 5.99 4.12
C ARG A 53 8.41 5.66 2.81
N VAL A 54 7.77 6.66 2.20
CA VAL A 54 7.04 6.48 0.94
C VAL A 54 8.00 6.15 -0.21
N ARG A 55 9.15 6.83 -0.29
CA ARG A 55 10.16 6.56 -1.32
C ARG A 55 10.74 5.14 -1.19
N ALA A 56 11.01 4.68 0.05
CA ALA A 56 11.42 3.32 0.32
C ALA A 56 10.36 2.28 -0.08
N LEU A 57 9.08 2.53 0.20
CA LEU A 57 7.98 1.66 -0.22
C LEU A 57 7.89 1.53 -1.75
N PHE A 58 8.06 2.64 -2.48
CA PHE A 58 8.06 2.59 -3.96
C PHE A 58 9.32 1.93 -4.52
N PHE A 59 10.47 2.07 -3.86
CA PHE A 59 11.68 1.34 -4.24
C PHE A 59 11.50 -0.16 -4.02
N LEU A 60 10.94 -0.59 -2.88
CA LEU A 60 10.59 -1.98 -2.60
C LEU A 60 9.61 -2.54 -3.64
N TYR A 61 8.55 -1.79 -3.96
CA TYR A 61 7.64 -2.15 -5.05
C TYR A 61 8.39 -2.36 -6.37
N ALA A 62 9.24 -1.41 -6.76
CA ALA A 62 9.95 -1.49 -8.03
C ALA A 62 10.98 -2.63 -8.07
N LEU A 63 11.69 -2.87 -6.97
CA LEU A 63 12.58 -4.02 -6.82
C LEU A 63 11.83 -5.33 -7.04
N HIS A 64 10.75 -5.55 -6.28
CA HIS A 64 9.98 -6.78 -6.36
C HIS A 64 9.19 -6.94 -7.66
N ARG A 65 8.83 -5.85 -8.35
CA ARG A 65 8.05 -5.90 -9.59
C ARG A 65 8.87 -6.02 -10.86
N PHE A 66 10.05 -5.39 -10.89
CA PHE A 66 10.81 -5.16 -12.13
C PHE A 66 12.26 -5.64 -12.07
N HIS A 67 12.88 -5.72 -10.90
CA HIS A 67 14.31 -6.05 -10.80
C HIS A 67 14.56 -7.47 -10.32
N LEU A 68 13.85 -7.91 -9.28
CA LEU A 68 14.00 -9.25 -8.74
C LEU A 68 13.47 -10.34 -9.68
N PRO A 69 12.26 -10.25 -10.29
CA PRO A 69 11.74 -11.32 -11.15
C PRO A 69 12.63 -11.71 -12.33
N ASN A 70 13.48 -10.79 -12.80
CA ASN A 70 14.41 -11.02 -13.91
C ASN A 70 15.73 -11.70 -13.47
N GLN A 71 15.89 -12.03 -12.20
CA GLN A 71 17.11 -12.62 -11.65
C GLN A 71 17.07 -14.15 -11.68
N PRO A 72 18.24 -14.81 -11.83
CA PRO A 72 18.32 -16.26 -11.76
C PRO A 72 17.78 -16.79 -10.43
N GLY A 73 16.97 -17.86 -10.48
CA GLY A 73 16.41 -18.52 -9.30
C GLY A 73 15.00 -18.09 -8.90
N MET A 74 14.39 -17.12 -9.61
CA MET A 74 13.02 -16.64 -9.35
C MET A 74 11.91 -17.48 -9.98
N ASP A 75 12.22 -18.30 -10.99
CA ASP A 75 11.25 -19.13 -11.73
C ASP A 75 10.65 -20.30 -10.93
N ARG A 76 10.91 -20.33 -9.62
CA ARG A 76 10.39 -21.34 -8.70
C ARG A 76 8.89 -21.15 -8.54
N ARG A 77 8.13 -22.24 -8.70
CA ARG A 77 6.74 -22.28 -8.25
C ARG A 77 6.73 -22.25 -6.73
N SER A 78 6.16 -21.21 -6.14
CA SER A 78 5.80 -21.21 -4.72
C SER A 78 4.32 -20.95 -4.56
N LEU A 79 3.77 -21.46 -3.47
CA LEU A 79 2.43 -21.12 -3.04
C LEU A 79 2.49 -19.81 -2.25
N LEU A 80 1.50 -18.96 -2.44
CA LEU A 80 1.33 -17.80 -1.57
C LEU A 80 0.69 -18.26 -0.24
N PRO A 81 1.22 -17.84 0.92
CA PRO A 81 0.57 -18.06 2.19
C PRO A 81 -0.85 -17.53 2.16
N PHE A 82 -1.83 -18.40 2.44
CA PHE A 82 -3.25 -18.04 2.42
C PHE A 82 -3.55 -16.87 3.35
N THR A 83 -3.02 -16.90 4.57
CA THR A 83 -3.17 -15.83 5.57
C THR A 83 -2.59 -14.50 5.10
N GLY A 84 -1.43 -14.52 4.43
CA GLY A 84 -0.84 -13.32 3.82
C GLY A 84 -1.74 -12.72 2.74
N TYR A 85 -2.37 -13.56 1.93
CA TYR A 85 -3.33 -13.13 0.91
C TYR A 85 -4.63 -12.57 1.54
N GLU A 86 -5.16 -13.19 2.59
CA GLU A 86 -6.29 -12.66 3.33
C GLU A 86 -5.99 -11.29 3.95
N HIS A 87 -4.80 -11.10 4.53
CA HIS A 87 -4.36 -9.80 5.04
C HIS A 87 -4.33 -8.74 3.93
N LEU A 88 -3.80 -9.09 2.76
CA LEU A 88 -3.75 -8.19 1.61
C LEU A 88 -5.16 -7.75 1.16
N LEU A 89 -6.12 -8.68 1.07
CA LEU A 89 -7.50 -8.38 0.71
C LEU A 89 -8.20 -7.49 1.74
N ASN A 90 -7.94 -7.73 3.03
CA ASN A 90 -8.48 -6.96 4.14
C ASN A 90 -7.73 -5.63 4.39
N ARG A 91 -6.87 -5.20 3.45
CA ARG A 91 -6.07 -3.97 3.54
C ARG A 91 -5.11 -3.92 4.75
N ARG A 92 -4.79 -5.08 5.33
CA ARG A 92 -3.79 -5.27 6.40
C ARG A 92 -2.41 -5.48 5.78
N PHE A 93 -1.90 -4.43 5.14
CA PHE A 93 -0.74 -4.54 4.24
C PHE A 93 0.56 -4.88 4.97
N GLU A 94 0.77 -4.38 6.20
CA GLU A 94 1.97 -4.69 6.99
C GLU A 94 2.02 -6.18 7.37
N GLU A 95 0.90 -6.74 7.83
CA GLU A 95 0.81 -8.17 8.16
C GLU A 95 0.94 -9.05 6.91
N ALA A 96 0.39 -8.60 5.77
CA ALA A 96 0.58 -9.28 4.50
C ALA A 96 2.06 -9.34 4.10
N ILE A 97 2.77 -8.20 4.18
CA ILE A 97 4.21 -8.12 3.89
C ILE A 97 5.00 -9.04 4.82
N GLN A 98 4.72 -9.02 6.13
CA GLN A 98 5.38 -9.89 7.10
C GLN A 98 5.17 -11.37 6.76
N SER A 99 3.95 -11.77 6.40
CA SER A 99 3.63 -13.14 6.00
C SER A 99 4.41 -13.57 4.74
N PHE A 100 4.46 -12.72 3.72
CA PHE A 100 5.19 -13.02 2.49
C PHE A 100 6.70 -13.07 2.68
N LEU A 101 7.29 -12.14 3.47
CA LEU A 101 8.71 -12.17 3.80
C LEU A 101 9.08 -13.39 4.65
N ALA A 102 8.20 -13.83 5.56
CA ALA A 102 8.42 -15.05 6.34
C ALA A 102 8.43 -16.30 5.44
N ALA A 103 7.53 -16.37 4.46
CA ALA A 103 7.52 -17.44 3.47
C ALA A 103 8.75 -17.40 2.57
N GLU A 104 9.15 -16.22 2.08
CA GLU A 104 10.38 -16.04 1.29
C GLU A 104 11.63 -16.50 2.06
N LYS A 105 11.69 -16.26 3.38
CA LYS A 105 12.79 -16.72 4.22
C LYS A 105 12.80 -18.25 4.42
N THR A 106 11.63 -18.88 4.41
CA THR A 106 11.47 -20.30 4.72
C THR A 106 11.60 -21.17 3.46
N ASP A 107 10.89 -20.81 2.40
CA ASP A 107 10.78 -21.59 1.16
C ASP A 107 11.71 -21.07 0.06
N GLY A 108 12.33 -19.91 0.31
CA GLY A 108 13.13 -19.17 -0.67
C GLY A 108 12.30 -18.21 -1.52
N PRO A 109 12.97 -17.35 -2.30
CA PRO A 109 12.29 -16.40 -3.18
C PRO A 109 11.64 -17.08 -4.39
N SER A 110 10.58 -16.46 -4.87
CA SER A 110 9.83 -16.88 -6.06
C SER A 110 9.19 -15.69 -6.74
N ASP A 111 8.87 -15.83 -8.03
CA ASP A 111 8.13 -14.81 -8.78
C ASP A 111 6.77 -14.50 -8.14
N GLY A 112 6.07 -15.54 -7.66
CA GLY A 112 4.79 -15.40 -6.97
C GLY A 112 4.88 -14.53 -5.70
N LEU A 113 5.83 -14.83 -4.82
CA LEU A 113 6.07 -14.05 -3.58
C LEU A 113 6.51 -12.62 -3.90
N SER A 114 7.38 -12.45 -4.88
CA SER A 114 7.82 -11.12 -5.30
C SER A 114 6.65 -10.29 -5.86
N SER A 115 5.76 -10.90 -6.64
CA SER A 115 4.55 -10.24 -7.14
C SER A 115 3.60 -9.84 -6.00
N ALA A 116 3.41 -10.71 -5.00
CA ALA A 116 2.59 -10.41 -3.83
C ALA A 116 3.18 -9.29 -2.96
N LEU A 117 4.50 -9.33 -2.72
CA LEU A 117 5.24 -8.27 -2.01
C LEU A 117 5.14 -6.94 -2.76
N ALA A 118 5.33 -6.94 -4.07
CA ALA A 118 5.19 -5.75 -4.90
C ALA A 118 3.78 -5.13 -4.72
N ALA A 119 2.72 -5.95 -4.83
CA ALA A 119 1.36 -5.48 -4.65
C ALA A 119 1.11 -4.91 -3.24
N ALA A 120 1.62 -5.56 -2.20
CA ALA A 120 1.45 -5.12 -0.82
C ALA A 120 2.21 -3.81 -0.54
N TYR A 121 3.48 -3.70 -0.95
CA TYR A 121 4.26 -2.47 -0.80
C TYR A 121 3.66 -1.28 -1.55
N HIS A 122 3.21 -1.50 -2.80
CA HIS A 122 2.54 -0.46 -3.58
C HIS A 122 1.28 0.05 -2.87
N ARG A 123 0.42 -0.86 -2.39
CA ARG A 123 -0.80 -0.48 -1.68
C ARG A 123 -0.50 0.22 -0.35
N LEU A 124 0.52 -0.23 0.38
CA LEU A 124 0.96 0.42 1.61
C LEU A 124 1.52 1.83 1.35
N ALA A 125 2.23 2.06 0.24
CA ALA A 125 2.70 3.39 -0.16
C ALA A 125 1.53 4.37 -0.33
N PHE A 126 0.51 3.96 -1.09
CA PHE A 126 -0.69 4.78 -1.30
C PHE A 126 -1.52 4.97 -0.04
N GLN A 127 -1.66 3.93 0.79
CA GLN A 127 -2.33 4.05 2.09
C GLN A 127 -1.61 5.06 2.98
N THR A 128 -0.27 5.01 3.04
CA THR A 128 0.57 5.94 3.82
C THR A 128 0.38 7.39 3.34
N LEU A 129 0.33 7.62 2.03
CA LEU A 129 0.04 8.94 1.45
C LEU A 129 -1.40 9.40 1.77
N ALA A 130 -2.38 8.52 1.62
CA ALA A 130 -3.78 8.83 1.92
C ALA A 130 -3.96 9.19 3.40
N ASP A 131 -3.29 8.47 4.30
CA ASP A 131 -3.33 8.77 5.74
C ASP A 131 -2.68 10.11 6.06
N GLN A 132 -1.61 10.48 5.38
CA GLN A 132 -1.06 11.84 5.51
C GLN A 132 -2.07 12.90 5.06
N VAL A 133 -2.71 12.70 3.91
CA VAL A 133 -3.72 13.65 3.40
C VAL A 133 -4.86 13.77 4.40
N ARG A 134 -5.40 12.65 4.92
CA ARG A 134 -6.44 12.65 5.96
C ARG A 134 -5.99 13.42 7.20
N ARG A 135 -4.78 13.19 7.71
CA ARG A 135 -4.23 13.92 8.86
C ARG A 135 -4.14 15.42 8.60
N SER A 136 -3.61 15.81 7.44
CA SER A 136 -3.49 17.21 7.04
C SER A 136 -4.86 17.89 6.96
N VAL A 137 -5.83 17.29 6.25
CA VAL A 137 -7.18 17.83 6.11
C VAL A 137 -7.87 17.93 7.47
N ARG A 138 -7.75 16.91 8.33
CA ARG A 138 -8.36 16.89 9.67
C ARG A 138 -7.77 17.94 10.62
N SER A 139 -6.51 18.33 10.46
CA SER A 139 -5.85 19.32 11.33
C SER A 139 -6.44 20.73 11.18
N VAL A 140 -7.07 21.04 10.05
CA VAL A 140 -7.71 22.33 9.79
C VAL A 140 -9.06 22.38 10.51
N ARG A 141 -9.26 23.35 11.41
CA ARG A 141 -10.49 23.49 12.21
C ARG A 141 -11.77 23.45 11.38
N GLY A 142 -11.77 24.14 10.23
CA GLY A 142 -12.91 24.20 9.30
C GLY A 142 -13.25 22.88 8.60
N ASN A 143 -12.36 21.88 8.66
CA ASN A 143 -12.54 20.59 8.00
C ASN A 143 -12.89 19.45 8.96
N GLN A 144 -12.85 19.70 10.27
CA GLN A 144 -13.06 18.66 11.29
C GLN A 144 -14.46 18.03 11.21
N TRP A 145 -15.45 18.75 10.68
CA TRP A 145 -16.81 18.24 10.49
C TRP A 145 -16.85 17.02 9.55
N MET A 146 -15.95 16.93 8.55
CA MET A 146 -15.89 15.81 7.61
C MET A 146 -15.46 14.49 8.26
N PHE A 147 -14.83 14.55 9.44
CA PHE A 147 -14.31 13.38 10.17
C PHE A 147 -15.05 13.11 11.47
N ARG A 148 -16.07 13.91 11.78
CA ARG A 148 -17.01 13.61 12.85
C ARG A 148 -18.07 12.68 12.25
N MET A 149 -17.79 11.38 12.26
CA MET A 149 -18.90 10.44 12.37
C MET A 149 -19.50 10.67 13.76
N GLY A 150 -20.69 11.27 13.81
CA GLY A 150 -21.44 11.42 15.05
C GLY A 150 -21.87 10.06 15.59
N HIS A 151 -22.70 10.07 16.63
CA HIS A 151 -23.43 8.88 17.04
C HIS A 151 -24.19 8.32 15.81
N PRO A 152 -24.38 6.99 15.65
CA PRO A 152 -25.19 6.45 14.56
C PRO A 152 -26.60 7.06 14.46
N GLN A 153 -27.13 7.61 15.57
CA GLN A 153 -28.39 8.35 15.60
C GLN A 153 -28.28 9.82 15.16
N ASP A 154 -27.07 10.38 15.10
CA ASP A 154 -26.78 11.71 14.53
C ASP A 154 -26.81 11.68 13.00
N HIS A 155 -26.69 10.49 12.40
CA HIS A 155 -27.05 10.30 11.01
C HIS A 155 -28.57 10.50 10.90
N PRO A 156 -29.07 11.35 9.99
CA PRO A 156 -30.49 11.43 9.76
C PRO A 156 -30.99 10.07 9.22
N LEU A 157 -31.51 9.23 10.12
CA LEU A 157 -32.20 7.97 9.82
C LEU A 157 -33.61 8.25 9.25
N ARG A 158 -33.68 9.23 8.35
CA ARG A 158 -34.92 9.61 7.67
C ARG A 158 -34.89 9.02 6.28
N LEU A 159 -35.64 7.95 6.10
CA LEU A 159 -35.97 7.46 4.78
C LEU A 159 -37.07 8.36 4.20
N ARG A 160 -36.91 8.76 2.94
CA ARG A 160 -37.97 9.41 2.17
C ARG A 160 -39.17 8.44 2.10
N PRO A 161 -40.38 8.82 2.55
CA PRO A 161 -41.54 7.90 2.57
C PRO A 161 -41.83 7.24 1.23
N GLU A 162 -41.49 7.93 0.14
CA GLU A 162 -41.61 7.45 -1.23
C GLU A 162 -40.81 6.16 -1.48
N LEU A 163 -39.69 5.96 -0.77
CA LEU A 163 -38.86 4.74 -0.86
C LEU A 163 -39.49 3.53 -0.17
N LEU A 164 -40.51 3.74 0.66
CA LEU A 164 -41.26 2.69 1.36
C LEU A 164 -42.54 2.30 0.61
N GLN A 165 -42.86 3.00 -0.48
CA GLN A 165 -44.02 2.69 -1.32
C GLN A 165 -43.59 1.78 -2.47
N ARG A 166 -44.43 0.80 -2.78
CA ARG A 166 -44.21 -0.09 -3.92
C ARG A 166 -44.87 0.48 -5.16
N ASP A 167 -44.21 0.34 -6.29
CA ASP A 167 -44.78 0.62 -7.60
C ASP A 167 -45.81 -0.45 -7.99
N ALA A 168 -46.54 -0.20 -9.09
CA ALA A 168 -47.63 -1.07 -9.54
C ALA A 168 -47.19 -2.51 -9.88
N ASP A 169 -45.91 -2.71 -10.17
CA ASP A 169 -45.28 -4.01 -10.43
C ASP A 169 -44.79 -4.71 -9.14
N GLY A 170 -45.00 -4.10 -7.98
CA GLY A 170 -44.63 -4.62 -6.67
C GLY A 170 -43.18 -4.35 -6.26
N THR A 171 -42.41 -3.62 -7.07
CA THR A 171 -41.02 -3.25 -6.77
C THR A 171 -40.93 -1.97 -5.95
N TYR A 172 -39.80 -1.74 -5.27
CA TYR A 172 -39.52 -0.47 -4.58
C TYR A 172 -38.68 0.45 -5.48
N PRO A 173 -38.77 1.79 -5.31
CA PRO A 173 -37.95 2.73 -6.06
C PRO A 173 -36.44 2.46 -5.91
N VAL A 174 -35.73 2.50 -7.04
CA VAL A 174 -34.28 2.29 -7.08
C VAL A 174 -33.56 3.60 -6.78
N LEU A 175 -32.76 3.61 -5.72
CA LEU A 175 -31.89 4.74 -5.38
C LEU A 175 -30.69 4.82 -6.33
N ARG A 176 -30.39 6.04 -6.79
CA ARG A 176 -29.17 6.34 -7.53
C ARG A 176 -28.38 7.43 -6.80
N GLU A 177 -27.23 7.05 -6.26
CA GLU A 177 -26.27 8.02 -5.74
C GLU A 177 -25.59 8.77 -6.90
N ARG A 178 -25.57 10.11 -6.86
CA ARG A 178 -24.90 10.97 -7.86
C ARG A 178 -23.74 11.78 -7.27
N THR A 179 -23.23 11.36 -6.12
CA THR A 179 -22.09 11.98 -5.46
C THR A 179 -20.79 11.54 -6.14
N PRO A 180 -19.86 12.45 -6.46
CA PRO A 180 -18.58 12.09 -7.09
C PRO A 180 -17.65 11.29 -6.17
N VAL A 181 -17.91 11.29 -4.85
CA VAL A 181 -17.14 10.55 -3.84
C VAL A 181 -18.12 9.75 -3.00
N ARG A 182 -17.98 8.42 -3.00
CA ARG A 182 -18.66 7.56 -2.04
C ARG A 182 -18.12 7.85 -0.65
N MET A 183 -18.98 8.27 0.25
CA MET A 183 -18.67 8.30 1.67
C MET A 183 -18.93 6.89 2.20
N ASP A 184 -17.92 6.03 2.18
CA ASP A 184 -18.01 4.73 2.85
C ASP A 184 -18.21 5.01 4.35
N LEU A 185 -19.36 4.61 4.88
CA LEU A 185 -19.62 4.59 6.32
C LEU A 185 -18.71 3.49 6.90
N SER A 186 -17.60 3.88 7.52
CA SER A 186 -16.59 2.98 8.09
C SER A 186 -16.94 2.51 9.49
#